data_AF-A0A3D8K228-F1
#
_entry.id   AF-A0A3D8K228-F1
#
_cell.length_a   1.000
_cell.length_b   1.000
_cell.length_c   1.000
_cell.angle_alpha   90.00
_cell.angle_beta   90.00
_cell.angle_gamma   90.00
#
_symmetry.space_group_name_H-M   'P 1'
#
loop_
_entity.id
_entity.type
_entity.pdbx_description
1 polymer ?
#
loop_
_entity_poly.entity_id
_entity_poly.type
_entity_poly.pdbx_seq_one_letter_code
_entity_poly.pdbx_strand_id
1 'polypeptide(L)' 'MNDGTTRVEVSLPAVEAADLAVRAARAGVSTPVLLGYHVLRSVYGSLHPLVAEFETRPKLGRDGQIRDEKE' A
#
# COMPACT_ATOMS: atom_id res chain seq x y z
N MET A 1 -8.06 22.58 -9.49
CA MET A 1 -8.17 21.25 -10.11
C MET A 1 -9.09 20.42 -9.22
N ASN A 2 -10.18 19.85 -9.75
CA ASN A 2 -10.92 18.82 -9.00
C ASN A 2 -10.00 17.62 -8.87
N ASP A 3 -9.60 17.28 -7.65
CA ASP A 3 -8.89 16.05 -7.36
C ASP A 3 -9.84 14.90 -7.70
N GLY A 4 -9.64 14.27 -8.85
CA GLY A 4 -10.56 13.29 -9.45
C GLY A 4 -10.62 11.95 -8.72
N THR A 5 -10.43 11.95 -7.39
CA THR A 5 -10.49 10.75 -6.56
C THR A 5 -11.84 10.65 -5.85
N THR A 6 -12.47 9.49 -5.97
CA THR A 6 -13.73 9.17 -5.28
C THR A 6 -13.45 8.18 -4.16
N ARG A 7 -14.04 8.41 -2.99
CA ARG A 7 -13.93 7.49 -1.85
C ARG A 7 -14.81 6.28 -2.07
N VAL A 8 -14.24 5.09 -1.92
CA VAL A 8 -14.96 3.81 -1.99
C VAL A 8 -14.87 3.14 -0.63
N GLU A 9 -16.00 2.71 -0.08
CA GLU A 9 -16.08 1.95 1.16
C GLU A 9 -16.38 0.48 0.85
N VAL A 10 -15.74 -0.43 1.58
CA VAL A 10 -15.90 -1.88 1.39
C VAL A 10 -16.08 -2.58 2.73
N SER A 11 -16.90 -3.63 2.74
CA SER A 11 -17.04 -4.52 3.89
C SER A 11 -16.15 -5.74 3.69
N LEU A 12 -15.16 -5.89 4.56
CA LEU A 12 -14.27 -7.05 4.62
C LEU A 12 -14.55 -7.82 5.92
N PRO A 13 -14.39 -9.15 5.95
CA PRO A 13 -14.41 -9.87 7.21
C PRO A 13 -13.23 -9.43 8.08
N ALA A 14 -13.42 -9.50 9.40
CA ALA A 14 -12.55 -8.83 10.37
C ALA A 14 -11.09 -9.31 10.31
N VAL A 15 -10.88 -10.60 10.03
CA VAL A 15 -9.55 -11.21 9.96
C VAL A 15 -8.78 -10.68 8.75
N GLU A 16 -9.43 -10.59 7.60
CA GLU A 16 -8.87 -10.11 6.34
C GLU A 16 -8.61 -8.59 6.39
N ALA A 17 -9.48 -7.83 7.07
CA ALA A 17 -9.25 -6.41 7.31
C ALA A 17 -8.00 -6.16 8.17
N ALA A 18 -7.78 -7.00 9.19
CA ALA A 18 -6.59 -6.95 10.03
C ALA A 18 -5.32 -7.36 9.24
N ASP A 19 -5.38 -8.44 8.47
CA ASP A 19 -4.27 -8.88 7.61
C ASP A 19 -3.91 -7.81 6.57
N LEU A 20 -4.90 -7.17 5.96
CA LEU A 20 -4.69 -6.05 5.04
C LEU A 20 -3.97 -4.87 5.71
N ALA A 21 -4.35 -4.52 6.94
CA ALA A 21 -3.69 -3.46 7.70
C ALA A 21 -2.22 -3.82 8.01
N VAL A 22 -1.95 -5.08 8.36
CA VAL A 22 -0.57 -5.58 8.57
C VAL A 22 0.24 -5.50 7.28
N ARG A 23 -0.31 -5.93 6.15
CA ARG A 23 0.36 -5.84 4.84
C ARG A 23 0.61 -4.40 4.43
N ALA A 24 -0.33 -3.49 4.70
CA ALA A 24 -0.18 -2.07 4.43
C ALA A 24 0.98 -1.47 5.24
N ALA A 25 1.04 -1.79 6.54
CA ALA A 25 2.15 -1.40 7.40
C ALA A 25 3.50 -1.92 6.90
N ARG A 26 3.58 -3.20 6.47
CA ARG A 26 4.80 -3.79 5.90
C ARG A 26 5.23 -3.15 4.57
N ALA A 27 4.27 -2.62 3.81
CA ALA A 27 4.53 -1.88 2.58
C ALA A 27 4.81 -0.38 2.83
N GLY A 28 4.72 0.10 4.08
CA GLY A 28 4.91 1.52 4.42
C GLY A 28 3.79 2.42 3.92
N VAL A 29 2.58 1.89 3.72
CA VAL A 29 1.42 2.64 3.20
C VAL A 29 0.20 2.49 4.10
N SER A 30 -0.80 3.35 3.93
CA SER A 30 -2.06 3.23 4.65
C SER A 30 -2.95 2.13 4.04
N THR A 31 -3.77 1.49 4.88
CA THR A 31 -4.74 0.46 4.47
C THR A 31 -5.59 0.84 3.25
N PRO A 32 -6.22 2.05 3.17
CA PRO A 32 -7.00 2.43 1.98
C PRO A 32 -6.16 2.55 0.71
N VAL A 33 -4.87 2.92 0.81
CA VAL A 33 -3.97 2.99 -0.34
C VAL A 33 -3.65 1.58 -0.85
N LEU A 34 -3.31 0.65 0.05
CA LEU A 34 -3.05 -0.73 -0.34
C LEU A 34 -4.31 -1.40 -0.92
N LEU A 35 -5.49 -1.12 -0.35
CA LEU A 35 -6.76 -1.59 -0.88
C LEU A 35 -7.02 -1.05 -2.30
N GLY A 36 -6.86 0.25 -2.51
CA GLY A 36 -7.02 0.88 -3.82
C GLY A 36 -6.08 0.30 -4.86
N TYR A 37 -4.82 0.04 -4.48
CA TYR A 37 -3.87 -0.68 -5.33
C TYR A 37 -4.36 -2.07 -5.73
N HIS A 38 -4.85 -2.87 -4.79
CA HIS A 38 -5.36 -4.21 -5.08
C HIS A 38 -6.60 -4.19 -5.97
N VAL A 39 -7.51 -3.22 -5.77
CA VAL A 39 -8.68 -3.02 -6.61
C VAL A 39 -8.25 -2.66 -8.04
N LEU A 40 -7.37 -1.67 -8.20
CA LEU A 40 -6.87 -1.26 -9.51
C LEU A 40 -6.14 -2.39 -10.23
N ARG A 41 -5.29 -3.14 -9.52
CA ARG A 41 -4.57 -4.30 -10.06
C ARG A 41 -5.50 -5.43 -10.47
N SER A 42 -6.62 -5.62 -9.78
CA SER A 42 -7.58 -6.68 -10.10
C SER A 42 -8.44 -6.34 -11.32
N VAL A 43 -8.80 -5.07 -11.50
CA VAL A 43 -9.67 -4.61 -12.61
C VAL A 43 -8.86 -4.32 -13.88
N TYR A 44 -7.74 -3.61 -13.75
CA TYR A 44 -6.95 -3.09 -14.87
C TYR A 44 -5.62 -3.81 -15.07
N GLY A 45 -5.24 -4.73 -14.17
CA GLY A 45 -3.99 -5.48 -14.23
C GLY A 45 -2.76 -4.66 -13.85
N SER A 46 -1.59 -5.24 -14.10
CA SER A 46 -0.28 -4.63 -13.84
C SER A 46 0.08 -3.47 -14.78
N LEU A 47 -0.67 -3.28 -15.87
CA LEU A 47 -0.41 -2.22 -16.86
C LEU A 47 -0.95 -0.85 -16.43
N HIS A 48 -1.72 -0.78 -15.35
CA HIS A 48 -2.25 0.49 -14.86
C HIS A 48 -1.12 1.37 -14.29
N PRO A 49 -0.98 2.66 -14.68
CA PRO A 49 0.15 3.50 -14.28
C PRO A 49 0.29 3.64 -12.76
N LEU A 50 -0.82 3.75 -12.01
CA LEU A 50 -0.78 3.79 -10.54
C LEU A 50 -0.31 2.47 -9.89
N VAL A 51 -0.53 1.33 -10.55
CA VAL A 51 -0.06 0.01 -10.09
C VAL A 51 1.44 -0.11 -10.35
N ALA A 52 1.88 0.29 -11.54
CA ALA A 52 3.30 0.35 -11.88
C ALA A 52 4.08 1.32 -10.98
N GLU A 53 3.52 2.50 -10.68
CA GLU A 53 4.10 3.42 -9.69
C GLU A 53 4.20 2.79 -8.31
N PHE A 54 3.17 2.08 -7.86
CA PHE A 54 3.19 1.43 -6.55
C PHE A 54 4.24 0.30 -6.48
N GLU A 55 4.41 -0.48 -7.55
CA GLU A 55 5.40 -1.55 -7.62
C GLU A 55 6.84 -1.03 -7.77
N THR A 56 7.03 0.11 -8.44
CA THR A 56 8.35 0.75 -8.64
C THR A 56 8.77 1.64 -7.46
N ARG A 57 7.83 2.05 -6.60
CA ARG A 57 8.16 2.83 -5.40
C ARG A 57 9.14 2.04 -4.52
N PRO A 58 10.25 2.66 -4.09
CA PRO A 58 11.11 2.05 -3.09
C PRO A 58 10.28 1.85 -1.82
N LYS A 59 9.97 0.58 -1.52
CA LYS A 59 9.28 0.21 -0.28
C LYS A 59 10.14 0.72 0.86
N LEU A 60 9.61 1.67 1.65
CA LEU A 60 10.29 2.24 2.79
C LEU A 60 10.38 1.14 3.87
N GLY A 61 11.45 0.37 3.77
CA GLY A 61 11.75 -0.78 4.62
C GLY A 61 13.14 -1.34 4.28
N ARG A 62 14.06 -0.50 3.81
CA ARG A 62 15.48 -0.84 3.80
C ARG A 62 15.91 -0.90 5.26
N ASP A 63 16.42 -2.07 5.62
CA ASP A 63 16.99 -2.50 6.88
C ASP A 63 17.46 -1.40 7.84
N GLY A 64 17.16 -1.62 9.12
CA GLY A 64 17.50 -0.72 10.22
C GLY A 64 18.91 -0.18 10.15
N GLN A 65 19.02 1.15 10.10
CA GLN A 65 20.23 1.83 10.55
C GLN A 65 20.22 1.82 12.08
N ILE A 66 20.48 0.66 12.70
CA ILE A 66 21.10 0.66 14.03
C ILE A 66 22.52 1.18 13.80
N ARG A 67 22.71 2.47 14.06
CA ARG A 67 24.03 3.02 14.26
C ARG A 67 24.52 2.45 15.58
N ASP A 68 25.33 1.40 15.51
CA ASP A 68 26.22 1.04 16.61
C ASP A 68 27.26 2.17 16.73
N GLU A 69 26.91 3.22 17.45
CA GLU A 69 27.88 4.15 18.03
C GLU A 69 28.50 3.43 19.23
N LYS A 70 29.48 2.56 18.93
CA LYS A 70 30.35 1.97 19.94
C LYS A 70 31.50 2.94 20.22
N GLU A 71 31.45 3.47 21.45
CA GLU A 71 32.49 4.19 22.20
C GLU A 71 33.92 3.69 21.95
#